data_AF-A0A9X5ZG49-F1
#
_entry.id   AF-A0A9X5ZG49-F1
#
_cell.length_a   1.000
_cell.length_b   1.000
_cell.length_c   1.000
_cell.angle_alpha   90.00
_cell.angle_beta   90.00
_cell.angle_gamma   90.00
#
_symmetry.space_group_name_H-M   'P 1'
#
loop_
_entity.id
_entity.type
_entity.pdbx_description
1 polymer ?
#
loop_
_entity_poly.entity_id
_entity_poly.type
_entity_poly.pdbx_seq_one_letter_code
_entity_poly.pdbx_strand_id
1 'polypeptide(L)'
;MDVLSKEYVLEQGIDFDEELWFTSYSDEVLDNPEDEGGKPFTGLAYELYENGNLAYYCYYKNGFKEGNYVKFHHNGKVKSIDYMIKGQTRGIRKIWYESEELKYEGTFKFGVCLKYTEWDKQGNIIRQKVAPTKEELRLITRLSDCDDNE
;
A
#
# COMPACT_ATOMS: atom_id res chain seq x y z
N MET A 1 -2.20 -3.88 -14.67
CA MET A 1 -2.44 -2.99 -13.52
C MET A 1 -1.75 -1.71 -13.89
N ASP A 2 -2.52 -0.69 -14.19
CA ASP A 2 -2.00 0.52 -14.80
C ASP A 2 -1.64 1.49 -13.66
N VAL A 3 -0.34 1.79 -13.55
CA VAL A 3 0.17 2.79 -12.63
C VAL A 3 -0.25 4.17 -13.16
N LEU A 4 -0.76 5.03 -12.28
CA LEU A 4 -1.16 6.39 -12.65
C LEU A 4 0.06 7.20 -13.08
N SER A 5 -0.12 8.10 -14.05
CA SER A 5 0.94 9.04 -14.40
C SER A 5 1.19 10.03 -13.27
N LYS A 6 2.42 10.55 -13.19
CA LYS A 6 2.77 11.56 -12.18
C LYS A 6 1.88 12.79 -12.29
N GLU A 7 1.61 13.24 -13.51
CA GLU A 7 0.79 14.43 -13.79
C GLU A 7 -0.62 14.26 -13.23
N TYR A 8 -1.25 13.11 -13.47
CA TYR A 8 -2.58 12.81 -12.94
C TYR A 8 -2.59 12.79 -11.41
N VAL A 9 -1.57 12.17 -10.80
CA VAL A 9 -1.46 12.09 -9.34
C VAL A 9 -1.33 13.47 -8.72
N LEU A 10 -0.52 14.36 -9.30
CA LEU A 10 -0.33 15.72 -8.80
C LEU A 10 -1.54 16.62 -9.06
N GLU A 11 -2.28 16.39 -10.16
CA GLU A 11 -3.46 17.19 -10.50
C GLU A 11 -4.69 16.81 -9.66
N GLN A 12 -4.85 15.52 -9.36
CA GLN A 12 -6.05 14.98 -8.69
C GLN A 12 -5.83 14.63 -7.22
N GLY A 13 -4.56 14.54 -6.80
CA GLY A 13 -4.19 14.13 -5.46
C GLY A 13 -3.85 15.29 -4.54
N ILE A 14 -3.80 14.98 -3.25
CA ILE A 14 -3.37 15.88 -2.18
C ILE A 14 -1.96 15.48 -1.74
N ASP A 15 -1.09 16.48 -1.52
CA ASP A 15 0.21 16.26 -0.91
C ASP A 15 0.01 15.88 0.56
N PHE A 16 0.37 14.64 0.89
CA PHE A 16 0.11 14.07 2.20
C PHE A 16 0.87 14.82 3.30
N ASP A 17 2.12 15.22 3.04
CA ASP A 17 2.98 15.84 4.04
C ASP A 17 2.55 17.27 4.39
N GLU A 18 1.79 17.92 3.50
CA GLU A 18 1.36 19.32 3.68
C GLU A 18 -0.08 19.43 4.22
N GLU A 19 -0.97 18.52 3.83
CA GLU A 19 -2.42 18.73 3.97
C GLU A 19 -3.12 17.62 4.77
N LEU A 20 -2.46 16.50 5.07
CA LEU A 20 -3.08 15.34 5.73
C LEU A 20 -2.45 14.99 7.07
N TRP A 21 -3.28 14.45 7.96
CA TRP A 21 -2.90 14.21 9.36
C TRP A 21 -3.19 12.79 9.78
N PHE A 22 -2.22 12.13 10.42
CA PHE A 22 -2.51 10.87 11.11
C PHE A 22 -3.19 11.12 12.44
N THR A 23 -4.14 10.25 12.78
CA THR A 23 -4.66 10.19 14.16
C THR A 23 -3.59 9.67 15.11
N SER A 24 -3.69 10.05 16.39
CA SER A 24 -2.71 9.69 17.41
C SER A 24 -2.59 8.19 17.70
N TYR A 25 -3.63 7.41 17.43
CA TYR A 25 -3.73 6.00 17.83
C TYR A 25 -3.99 5.01 16.70
N SER A 26 -4.08 5.47 15.44
CA SER A 26 -4.41 4.57 14.32
C SER A 26 -3.79 5.03 13.00
N ASP A 27 -3.89 4.17 11.99
CA ASP A 27 -3.50 4.47 10.61
C ASP A 27 -4.56 5.33 9.87
N GLU A 28 -5.58 5.83 10.56
CA GLU A 28 -6.58 6.74 10.01
C GLU A 28 -5.97 8.10 9.66
N VAL A 29 -6.29 8.56 8.47
CA VAL A 29 -5.85 9.82 7.87
C VAL A 29 -7.00 10.82 7.85
N LEU A 30 -6.74 12.03 8.33
CA LEU A 30 -7.69 13.13 8.42
C LEU A 30 -7.31 14.27 7.48
N ASP A 31 -8.30 15.09 7.12
CA ASP A 31 -8.16 16.32 6.33
C ASP A 31 -7.73 17.56 7.14
N ASN A 32 -7.59 17.43 8.47
CA ASN A 32 -7.10 18.46 9.39
C ASN A 32 -6.61 17.79 10.69
N PRO A 33 -5.89 18.48 11.61
CA PRO A 33 -5.56 17.90 12.91
C PRO A 33 -6.79 17.40 13.68
N GLU A 34 -6.58 16.34 14.45
CA GLU A 34 -7.63 15.70 15.25
C GLU A 34 -8.25 16.67 16.27
N ASP A 35 -7.43 17.49 16.94
CA ASP A 35 -7.85 18.49 17.93
C ASP A 35 -8.56 19.71 17.32
N GLU A 36 -8.45 19.90 16.01
CA GLU A 36 -9.19 20.90 15.24
C GLU A 36 -10.45 20.32 14.57
N GLY A 37 -10.80 19.06 14.86
CA GLY A 37 -12.00 18.42 14.33
C GLY A 37 -11.85 17.88 12.91
N GLY A 38 -10.62 17.48 12.53
CA GLY A 38 -10.35 16.80 11.27
C GLY A 38 -11.25 15.61 11.02
N LYS A 39 -11.59 15.39 9.74
CA LYS A 39 -12.50 14.34 9.29
C LYS A 39 -11.76 13.30 8.47
N PRO A 40 -12.24 12.04 8.45
CA PRO A 40 -11.59 10.98 7.69
C PRO A 40 -11.49 11.32 6.20
N PHE A 41 -10.27 11.36 5.69
CA PHE A 41 -9.99 11.75 4.31
C PHE A 41 -10.49 10.70 3.30
N THR A 42 -11.05 11.16 2.18
CA THR A 42 -11.42 10.31 1.04
C THR A 42 -10.95 10.99 -0.24
N GLY A 43 -10.03 10.34 -0.96
CA GLY A 43 -9.41 10.91 -2.15
C GLY A 43 -8.10 10.24 -2.50
N LEU A 44 -7.42 10.78 -3.51
CA LEU A 44 -6.05 10.40 -3.87
C LEU A 44 -5.09 11.25 -3.04
N ALA A 45 -4.06 10.63 -2.47
CA ALA A 45 -2.95 11.35 -1.85
C ALA A 45 -1.61 10.81 -2.31
N TYR A 46 -0.59 11.65 -2.24
CA TYR A 46 0.77 11.34 -2.67
C TYR A 46 1.80 11.97 -1.74
N GLU A 47 3.04 11.48 -1.82
CA GLU A 47 4.21 12.16 -1.26
C GLU A 47 5.26 12.30 -2.36
N LEU A 48 6.13 13.31 -2.21
CA LEU A 48 7.25 13.55 -3.10
C LEU A 48 8.58 13.28 -2.38
N TYR A 49 9.56 12.82 -3.14
CA TYR A 49 10.95 12.94 -2.74
C TYR A 49 11.42 14.40 -2.89
N GLU A 50 12.51 14.77 -2.22
CA GLU A 50 13.13 16.09 -2.32
C GLU A 50 13.47 16.50 -3.77
N ASN A 51 13.70 15.53 -4.65
CA ASN A 51 13.96 15.78 -6.08
C ASN A 51 12.68 16.01 -6.91
N GLY A 52 11.51 16.08 -6.26
CA GLY A 52 10.21 16.29 -6.87
C GLY A 52 9.63 15.06 -7.58
N ASN A 53 10.27 13.89 -7.53
CA ASN A 53 9.66 12.65 -8.01
C ASN A 53 8.66 12.11 -7.00
N LEU A 54 7.64 11.39 -7.48
CA LEU A 54 6.73 10.68 -6.58
C LEU A 54 7.51 9.72 -5.68
N ALA A 55 7.23 9.77 -4.39
CA ALA A 55 7.66 8.77 -3.41
C ALA A 55 6.60 7.66 -3.31
N TYR A 56 5.32 8.03 -3.24
CA TYR A 56 4.19 7.12 -3.40
C TYR A 56 2.92 7.85 -3.84
N TYR A 57 1.91 7.08 -4.24
CA TYR A 57 0.52 7.51 -4.20
C TYR A 57 -0.40 6.41 -3.66
N CYS A 58 -1.52 6.80 -3.06
CA CYS A 58 -2.55 5.90 -2.57
C CYS A 58 -3.93 6.56 -2.61
N TYR A 59 -4.95 5.78 -2.93
CA TYR A 59 -6.33 6.17 -2.67
C TYR A 59 -6.70 5.87 -1.22
N TYR A 60 -7.47 6.76 -0.62
CA TYR A 60 -8.03 6.64 0.72
C TYR A 60 -9.55 6.72 0.66
N LYS A 61 -10.20 5.97 1.55
CA LYS A 61 -11.64 6.01 1.77
C LYS A 61 -11.90 5.96 3.26
N ASN A 62 -12.63 6.95 3.77
CA ASN A 62 -12.92 7.12 5.20
C ASN A 62 -11.65 7.02 6.05
N GLY A 63 -10.59 7.71 5.64
CA GLY A 63 -9.31 7.78 6.34
C GLY A 63 -8.40 6.57 6.19
N PHE A 64 -8.83 5.48 5.53
CA PHE A 64 -8.02 4.28 5.35
C PHE A 64 -7.65 4.03 3.89
N LYS A 65 -6.46 3.44 3.66
CA LYS A 65 -6.00 3.08 2.31
C LYS A 65 -6.99 2.13 1.61
N GLU A 66 -7.37 2.44 0.38
CA GLU A 66 -8.38 1.73 -0.39
C GLU A 66 -8.02 1.76 -1.89
N GLY A 67 -7.72 0.62 -2.50
CA GLY A 67 -7.30 0.52 -3.90
C GLY A 67 -5.78 0.44 -4.08
N ASN A 68 -5.28 0.92 -5.21
CA ASN A 68 -3.85 0.81 -5.55
C ASN A 68 -2.99 1.66 -4.61
N TYR A 69 -1.95 1.04 -4.06
CA TYR A 69 -0.88 1.70 -3.32
C TYR A 69 0.43 1.45 -4.03
N VAL A 70 1.04 2.51 -4.56
CA VAL A 70 2.23 2.41 -5.40
C VAL A 70 3.34 3.26 -4.81
N LYS A 71 4.51 2.66 -4.62
CA LYS A 71 5.73 3.36 -4.23
C LYS A 71 6.70 3.40 -5.38
N PHE A 72 7.53 4.42 -5.39
CA PHE A 72 8.58 4.60 -6.37
C PHE A 72 9.94 4.61 -5.68
N HIS A 73 11.00 4.43 -6.47
CA HIS A 73 12.37 4.71 -6.08
C HIS A 73 12.69 6.18 -6.37
N HIS A 74 13.77 6.72 -5.80
CA HIS A 74 14.18 8.11 -6.03
C HIS A 74 14.36 8.46 -7.51
N ASN A 75 14.70 7.47 -8.35
CA ASN A 75 14.84 7.61 -9.79
C ASN A 75 13.49 7.64 -10.57
N GLY A 76 12.35 7.62 -9.87
CA GLY A 76 11.01 7.66 -10.45
C GLY A 76 10.48 6.32 -10.95
N LYS A 77 11.26 5.23 -10.87
CA LYS A 77 10.80 3.90 -11.26
C LYS A 77 9.97 3.26 -10.16
N VAL A 78 9.06 2.36 -10.54
CA VAL A 78 8.19 1.68 -9.58
C VAL A 78 9.03 0.82 -8.63
N LYS A 79 8.80 1.00 -7.33
CA LYS A 79 9.42 0.24 -6.24
C LYS A 79 8.51 -0.86 -5.74
N SER A 80 7.22 -0.58 -5.55
CA SER A 80 6.24 -1.58 -5.15
C SER A 80 4.83 -1.24 -5.60
N ILE A 81 4.02 -2.26 -5.83
CA ILE A 81 2.59 -2.17 -6.12
C ILE A 81 1.87 -3.11 -5.17
N ASP A 82 0.91 -2.56 -4.45
CA ASP A 82 0.02 -3.23 -3.51
C ASP A 82 -1.43 -2.85 -3.84
N TYR A 83 -2.38 -3.69 -3.42
CA TYR A 83 -3.80 -3.35 -3.41
C TYR A 83 -4.30 -3.37 -1.97
N MET A 84 -4.99 -2.32 -1.56
CA MET A 84 -5.43 -2.08 -0.18
C MET A 84 -6.96 -2.15 -0.11
N ILE A 85 -7.51 -2.70 0.97
CA ILE A 85 -8.93 -2.64 1.29
C ILE A 85 -9.02 -2.36 2.78
N LYS A 86 -9.73 -1.29 3.19
CA LYS A 86 -9.85 -0.89 4.60
C LYS A 86 -8.50 -0.88 5.34
N GLY A 87 -7.47 -0.29 4.72
CA GLY A 87 -6.12 -0.19 5.28
C GLY A 87 -5.26 -1.46 5.22
N GLN A 88 -5.79 -2.58 4.72
CA GLN A 88 -5.07 -3.87 4.71
C GLN A 88 -4.74 -4.33 3.30
N THR A 89 -3.55 -4.91 3.12
CA THR A 89 -3.15 -5.46 1.82
C THR A 89 -3.99 -6.66 1.42
N ARG A 90 -4.44 -6.68 0.16
CA ARG A 90 -5.24 -7.74 -0.46
C ARG A 90 -4.63 -8.12 -1.81
N GLY A 91 -4.64 -9.41 -2.13
CA GLY A 91 -4.20 -9.88 -3.45
C GLY A 91 -2.68 -9.87 -3.59
N ILE A 92 -2.17 -9.47 -4.74
CA ILE A 92 -0.75 -9.59 -5.08
C ILE A 92 -0.01 -8.31 -4.69
N ARG A 93 1.04 -8.46 -3.90
CA ARG A 93 2.10 -7.46 -3.68
C ARG A 93 3.28 -7.78 -4.58
N LYS A 94 3.83 -6.77 -5.23
CA LYS A 94 5.10 -6.87 -5.97
C LYS A 94 6.07 -5.78 -5.52
N ILE A 95 7.35 -6.11 -5.46
CA ILE A 95 8.45 -5.18 -5.16
C ILE A 95 9.56 -5.42 -6.18
N TRP A 96 10.17 -4.34 -6.67
CA TRP A 96 11.25 -4.38 -7.65
C TRP A 96 12.52 -3.72 -7.10
N TYR A 97 13.67 -4.19 -7.58
CA TYR A 97 14.92 -3.46 -7.41
C TYR A 97 14.89 -2.14 -8.20
N GLU A 98 15.80 -1.21 -7.89
CA GLU A 98 15.96 0.03 -8.68
C GLU A 98 16.35 -0.24 -10.15
N SER A 99 16.93 -1.41 -10.40
CA SER A 99 17.26 -1.95 -11.72
C SER A 99 16.08 -2.64 -12.42
N GLU A 100 14.88 -2.58 -11.83
CA GLU A 100 13.58 -3.05 -12.38
C GLU A 100 13.38 -4.56 -12.41
N GLU A 101 14.35 -5.37 -11.98
CA GLU A 101 14.11 -6.80 -11.78
C GLU A 101 13.19 -7.03 -10.58
N LEU A 102 12.32 -8.04 -10.69
CA LEU A 102 11.41 -8.42 -9.63
C LEU A 102 12.20 -8.90 -8.41
N LYS A 103 12.02 -8.22 -7.29
CA LYS A 103 12.64 -8.56 -6.01
C LYS A 103 11.76 -9.48 -5.18
N TYR A 104 10.46 -9.23 -5.17
CA TYR A 104 9.52 -9.93 -4.30
C TYR A 104 8.13 -9.97 -4.93
N GLU A 105 7.47 -11.11 -4.83
CA GLU A 105 6.05 -11.27 -5.14
C GLU A 105 5.40 -12.08 -4.03
N GLY A 106 4.31 -11.58 -3.47
CA GLY A 106 3.56 -12.25 -2.42
C GLY A 106 2.07 -12.12 -2.60
N THR A 107 1.31 -13.11 -2.10
CA THR A 107 -0.15 -13.08 -2.07
C THR A 107 -0.62 -12.85 -0.64
N PHE A 108 -1.52 -11.89 -0.45
CA PHE A 108 -1.99 -11.42 0.84
C PHE A 108 -3.52 -11.48 0.94
N LYS A 109 -4.03 -11.75 2.14
CA LYS A 109 -5.45 -11.63 2.47
C LYS A 109 -5.57 -11.06 3.89
N PHE A 110 -6.29 -9.95 4.05
CA PHE A 110 -6.39 -9.21 5.32
C PHE A 110 -5.00 -8.88 5.92
N GLY A 111 -4.06 -8.45 5.07
CA GLY A 111 -2.67 -8.19 5.49
C GLY A 111 -1.82 -9.45 5.80
N VAL A 112 -2.41 -10.65 5.86
CA VAL A 112 -1.68 -11.89 6.12
C VAL A 112 -1.06 -12.42 4.83
N CYS A 113 0.27 -12.62 4.83
CA CYS A 113 1.00 -13.18 3.71
C CYS A 113 0.73 -14.69 3.58
N LEU A 114 0.08 -15.12 2.51
CA LEU A 114 -0.21 -16.54 2.23
C LEU A 114 1.02 -17.26 1.71
N LYS A 115 1.66 -16.68 0.70
CA LYS A 115 2.85 -17.19 0.04
C LYS A 115 3.65 -16.05 -0.53
N TYR A 116 4.95 -16.23 -0.67
CA TYR A 116 5.81 -15.30 -1.38
C TYR A 116 7.03 -16.01 -1.95
N THR A 117 7.65 -15.34 -2.92
CA THR A 117 9.00 -15.63 -3.39
C THR A 117 9.78 -14.32 -3.42
N GLU A 118 11.03 -14.40 -3.01
CA GLU A 118 12.01 -13.31 -3.06
C GLU A 118 13.19 -13.75 -3.92
N TRP A 119 13.62 -12.87 -4.81
CA TRP A 119 14.71 -13.11 -5.74
C TRP A 119 15.86 -12.12 -5.54
N ASP A 120 17.08 -12.54 -5.83
CA ASP A 120 18.21 -11.64 -6.02
C ASP A 120 18.12 -10.88 -7.36
N LYS A 121 19.09 -10.01 -7.65
CA LYS A 121 19.15 -9.24 -8.90
C LYS A 121 19.42 -10.11 -10.15
N GLN A 122 19.88 -11.35 -9.97
CA GLN A 122 20.11 -12.30 -11.06
C GLN A 122 18.88 -13.18 -11.32
N GLY A 123 17.81 -13.03 -10.52
CA GLY A 123 16.60 -13.83 -10.63
C GLY A 123 16.69 -15.18 -9.90
N ASN A 124 17.69 -15.42 -9.06
CA ASN A 124 17.74 -16.62 -8.23
C ASN A 124 16.85 -16.44 -7.00
N ILE A 125 16.11 -17.48 -6.63
CA ILE A 125 15.30 -17.47 -5.41
C ILE A 125 16.22 -17.45 -4.19
N ILE A 126 16.07 -16.44 -3.35
CA ILE A 126 16.79 -16.34 -2.06
C ILE A 126 15.92 -16.71 -0.87
N ARG A 127 14.60 -16.53 -0.99
CA ARG A 127 13.64 -16.88 0.07
C ARG A 127 12.29 -17.20 -0.52
N GLN A 128 11.56 -18.13 0.10
CA GLN A 128 10.19 -18.40 -0.28
C GLN A 128 9.37 -18.91 0.90
N LYS A 129 8.07 -18.60 0.86
CA LYS A 129 7.02 -19.25 1.64
C LYS A 129 5.99 -19.79 0.65
N VAL A 130 5.82 -21.10 0.63
CA VAL A 130 4.94 -21.76 -0.35
C VAL A 130 3.47 -21.82 0.08
N ALA A 131 3.20 -21.75 1.38
CA ALA A 131 1.85 -21.85 1.95
C ALA A 131 1.74 -21.15 3.32
N PRO A 132 0.53 -20.73 3.73
CA PRO A 132 0.28 -20.22 5.07
C PRO A 132 0.32 -21.35 6.11
N THR A 133 0.61 -20.96 7.34
CA THR A 133 0.51 -21.81 8.53
C THR A 133 -0.95 -22.03 8.93
N LYS A 134 -1.21 -23.03 9.79
CA LYS A 134 -2.55 -23.27 10.33
C LYS A 134 -3.09 -22.08 11.13
N GLU A 135 -2.24 -21.39 11.88
CA GLU A 135 -2.66 -20.21 12.67
C GLU A 135 -3.01 -19.03 11.77
N GLU A 136 -2.24 -18.79 10.71
CA GLU A 136 -2.57 -17.76 9.70
C GLU A 136 -3.89 -18.06 8.99
N LEU A 137 -4.14 -19.33 8.63
CA LEU A 137 -5.41 -19.74 8.05
C LEU A 137 -6.58 -19.51 9.00
N ARG A 138 -6.43 -19.85 10.28
CA ARG A 138 -7.45 -19.60 11.32
C ARG A 138 -7.74 -18.10 11.46
N LEU A 139 -6.71 -17.26 11.46
CA LEU A 139 -6.87 -15.81 11.52
C LEU A 139 -7.64 -15.29 10.30
N ILE A 140 -7.27 -15.73 9.09
CA ILE A 140 -7.95 -15.34 7.86
C ILE A 140 -9.42 -15.78 7.85
N THR A 141 -9.73 -16.97 8.34
CA THR A 141 -11.12 -17.44 8.47
C THR A 141 -11.90 -16.52 9.40
N ARG A 142 -11.39 -16.24 10.60
CA ARG A 142 -12.03 -15.32 11.55
C ARG A 142 -12.26 -13.92 10.97
N LEU A 143 -11.29 -13.39 10.23
CA LEU A 143 -11.40 -12.08 9.59
C LEU A 143 -12.38 -12.08 8.42
N SER A 144 -12.51 -13.19 7.69
CA SER A 144 -13.50 -13.33 6.61
C SER A 144 -14.92 -13.27 7.17
N ASP A 145 -15.17 -14.00 8.28
CA ASP A 145 -16.48 -14.01 8.93
C ASP A 145 -16.89 -12.62 9.44
N CYS A 146 -15.94 -11.75 9.79
CA CYS A 146 -16.23 -10.37 10.18
C CYS A 146 -16.54 -9.45 8.98
N ASP A 147 -15.85 -9.64 7.85
CA ASP A 147 -15.99 -8.79 6.64
C ASP A 147 -17.33 -9.06 5.90
N ASP A 148 -17.85 -10.29 5.97
CA ASP A 148 -19.15 -10.67 5.36
C ASP A 148 -20.37 -10.15 6.17
N ASN A 149 -20.16 -9.59 7.37
CA ASN A 149 -21.22 -9.13 8.28
C ASN A 149 -21.34 -7.58 8.35
N GLU A 150 -20.61 -6.83 7.51
CA GLU A 150 -20.69 -5.37 7.34
C GLU A 150 -21.39 -4.97 6.04
#